data_AF-A0A943JQK7-F1
#
_entry.id   AF-A0A943JQK7-F1
#
_cell.length_a   1.000
_cell.length_b   1.000
_cell.length_c   1.000
_cell.angle_alpha   90.00
_cell.angle_beta   90.00
_cell.angle_gamma   90.00
#
_symmetry.space_group_name_H-M   'P 1'
#
loop_
_entity.id
_entity.type
_entity.pdbx_description
1 polymer ?
#
loop_
_entity_poly.entity_id
_entity_poly.type
_entity_poly.pdbx_seq_one_letter_code
_entity_poly.pdbx_strand_id
1 'polypeptide(L)'
;MESLIIFILVVITIVILKIMLGSNKKIIMQIANNEKLNNIVKKFPENIDICKDILKKLRNNKVKIEEQENTNCFYFIATDKIILNKDKKYFTRVQTIAHECIHSTQNKKILWFNYIFANLLNIFWLIITILTIIGVITQYALFSAIILICIIVFYVIRSYLEIEAMTKAKYIAKEYLEENQVKETDEIVEEYEKLNDVGIKYTCYKLISSKLYLLAIYTIMGCILNFIR
;
A
#
# COMPACT_ATOMS: atom_id res chain seq x y z
N MET A 1 1.66 33.35 -10.77
CA MET A 1 0.28 32.86 -11.02
C MET A 1 0.23 31.36 -11.30
N GLU A 2 1.10 30.82 -12.15
CA GLU A 2 1.11 29.39 -12.52
C GLU A 2 1.17 28.44 -11.31
N SER A 3 2.12 28.64 -10.38
CA SER A 3 2.26 27.80 -9.18
C SER A 3 1.00 27.80 -8.31
N LEU A 4 0.28 28.92 -8.25
CA LEU A 4 -0.96 29.05 -7.49
C LEU A 4 -2.09 28.24 -8.13
N ILE A 5 -2.21 28.31 -9.46
CA ILE A 5 -3.18 27.51 -10.23
C ILE A 5 -2.91 26.02 -10.04
N ILE A 6 -1.64 25.60 -10.16
CA ILE A 6 -1.25 24.20 -9.95
C ILE A 6 -1.60 23.75 -8.52
N PHE A 7 -1.26 24.55 -7.50
CA PHE A 7 -1.59 24.24 -6.11
C PHE A 7 -3.10 24.03 -5.90
N ILE A 8 -3.93 24.96 -6.40
CA ILE A 8 -5.39 24.87 -6.31
C ILE A 8 -5.90 23.58 -6.99
N LEU A 9 -5.41 23.27 -8.19
CA LEU A 9 -5.78 22.04 -8.90
C LEU A 9 -5.37 20.78 -8.14
N VAL A 10 -4.19 20.75 -7.52
CA VAL A 10 -3.73 19.62 -6.70
C VAL A 10 -4.65 19.44 -5.49
N VAL A 11 -5.01 20.52 -4.80
CA VAL A 11 -5.92 20.48 -3.64
C VAL A 11 -7.31 19.98 -4.05
N ILE A 12 -7.89 20.52 -5.13
CA ILE A 12 -9.17 20.06 -5.68
C ILE A 12 -9.10 18.57 -6.01
N THR A 13 -8.02 18.14 -6.67
CA THR A 13 -7.80 16.73 -7.01
C THR A 13 -7.79 15.83 -5.78
N ILE A 14 -7.07 16.22 -4.72
CA ILE A 14 -7.04 15.47 -3.45
C ILE A 14 -8.44 15.36 -2.84
N VAL A 15 -9.22 16.45 -2.86
CA VAL A 15 -10.61 16.46 -2.35
C VAL A 15 -11.50 15.53 -3.16
N ILE A 16 -11.47 15.61 -4.50
CA ILE A 16 -12.25 14.73 -5.38
C ILE A 16 -11.90 13.27 -5.12
N LEU A 17 -10.61 12.93 -5.07
CA LEU A 17 -10.15 11.56 -4.81
C LEU A 17 -10.60 11.07 -3.43
N LYS A 18 -10.62 11.94 -2.42
CA LYS A 18 -11.11 11.60 -1.08
C LYS A 18 -12.62 11.31 -1.09
N ILE A 19 -13.41 12.06 -1.85
CA ILE A 19 -14.86 11.82 -1.94
C ILE A 19 -15.14 10.53 -2.71
N MET A 20 -14.43 10.28 -3.81
CA MET A 20 -14.66 9.12 -4.69
C MET A 20 -14.10 7.81 -4.14
N LEU A 21 -12.91 7.84 -3.54
CA LEU A 21 -12.14 6.64 -3.14
C LEU A 21 -11.83 6.58 -1.64
N GLY A 22 -12.04 7.67 -0.90
CA GLY A 22 -11.63 7.81 0.50
C GLY A 22 -12.53 7.05 1.47
N SER A 23 -12.51 5.73 1.38
CA SER A 23 -13.03 4.86 2.43
C SER A 23 -12.29 5.09 3.75
N ASN A 24 -12.98 4.96 4.88
CA ASN A 24 -12.40 5.25 6.18
C ASN A 24 -11.69 4.02 6.74
N LYS A 25 -10.46 4.18 7.26
CA LYS A 25 -9.78 3.14 8.06
C LYS A 25 -10.68 2.61 9.19
N LYS A 26 -11.56 3.44 9.74
CA LYS A 26 -12.57 3.02 10.74
C LYS A 26 -13.53 1.96 10.20
N ILE A 27 -13.98 2.07 8.95
CA ILE A 27 -14.90 1.10 8.32
C ILE A 27 -14.18 -0.23 8.11
N ILE A 28 -12.95 -0.19 7.58
CA ILE A 28 -12.09 -1.38 7.45
C ILE A 28 -11.92 -2.07 8.80
N MET A 29 -11.67 -1.30 9.87
CA MET A 29 -11.52 -1.85 11.22
C MET A 29 -12.82 -2.40 11.80
N GLN A 30 -13.97 -1.81 11.46
CA GLN A 30 -15.29 -2.31 11.86
C GLN A 30 -15.57 -3.67 11.23
N ILE A 31 -15.30 -3.82 9.93
CA ILE A 31 -15.42 -5.11 9.23
C ILE A 31 -14.48 -6.14 9.85
N ALA A 32 -13.22 -5.76 10.11
CA ALA A 32 -12.23 -6.65 10.72
C ALA A 32 -12.58 -7.08 12.16
N ASN A 33 -13.34 -6.28 12.91
CA ASN A 33 -13.76 -6.56 14.29
C ASN A 33 -14.98 -7.51 14.36
N ASN A 34 -14.95 -8.62 13.62
CA ASN A 34 -15.97 -9.66 13.74
C ASN A 34 -15.58 -10.67 14.83
N GLU A 35 -16.16 -10.56 16.03
CA GLU A 35 -15.81 -11.41 17.19
C GLU A 35 -15.95 -12.91 16.92
N LYS A 36 -17.02 -13.32 16.24
CA LYS A 36 -17.28 -14.72 15.89
C LYS A 36 -16.14 -15.28 15.05
N LEU A 37 -15.84 -14.62 13.94
CA LEU A 37 -14.77 -15.05 13.03
C LEU A 37 -13.40 -14.96 13.72
N ASN A 38 -13.13 -13.87 14.45
CA ASN A 38 -11.88 -13.69 15.19
C ASN A 38 -11.61 -14.85 16.18
N ASN A 39 -12.65 -15.35 16.85
CA ASN A 39 -12.51 -16.49 17.76
C ASN A 39 -12.25 -17.82 17.05
N ILE A 40 -12.72 -17.99 15.82
CA ILE A 40 -12.41 -19.16 14.98
C ILE A 40 -10.93 -19.11 14.57
N VAL A 41 -10.51 -18.00 13.98
CA VAL A 41 -9.17 -17.88 13.38
C VAL A 41 -8.08 -17.89 14.46
N LYS A 42 -8.37 -17.43 15.70
CA LYS A 42 -7.45 -17.58 16.85
C LYS A 42 -6.95 -19.01 17.07
N LYS A 43 -7.73 -20.03 16.69
CA LYS A 43 -7.37 -21.46 16.82
C LYS A 43 -6.44 -21.97 15.72
N PHE A 44 -6.27 -21.23 14.62
CA PHE A 44 -5.36 -21.60 13.54
C PHE A 44 -3.90 -21.54 14.02
N PRO A 45 -2.96 -22.22 13.32
CA PRO A 45 -1.57 -22.29 13.79
C PRO A 45 -0.86 -20.92 13.73
N GLU A 46 0.40 -20.90 14.12
CA GLU A 46 1.23 -19.70 14.11
C GLU A 46 1.29 -19.07 12.72
N ASN A 47 1.44 -17.75 12.66
CA ASN A 47 1.47 -17.02 11.39
C ASN A 47 2.63 -17.49 10.49
N ILE A 48 3.76 -17.89 11.08
CA ILE A 48 4.89 -18.50 10.36
C ILE A 48 4.47 -19.79 9.65
N ASP A 49 3.70 -20.67 10.30
CA ASP A 49 3.31 -21.96 9.73
C ASP A 49 2.32 -21.77 8.58
N ILE A 50 1.33 -20.89 8.78
CA ILE A 50 0.40 -20.48 7.72
C ILE A 50 1.18 -19.91 6.52
N CYS A 51 2.18 -19.06 6.77
CA CYS A 51 3.00 -18.47 5.73
C CYS A 51 3.80 -19.53 4.94
N LYS A 52 4.43 -20.50 5.62
CA LYS A 52 5.16 -21.60 4.97
C LYS A 52 4.26 -22.44 4.09
N ASP A 53 3.06 -22.79 4.55
CA ASP A 53 2.10 -23.58 3.78
C ASP A 53 1.65 -22.85 2.52
N ILE A 54 1.32 -21.56 2.65
CA ILE A 54 0.95 -20.70 1.52
C ILE A 54 2.11 -20.56 0.53
N LEU A 55 3.34 -20.35 1.01
CA LEU A 55 4.52 -20.24 0.14
C LEU A 55 4.80 -21.52 -0.63
N LYS A 56 4.61 -22.68 0.00
CA LYS A 56 4.73 -23.98 -0.65
C LYS A 56 3.73 -24.13 -1.79
N LYS A 57 2.47 -23.70 -1.59
CA LYS A 57 1.43 -23.64 -2.64
C LYS A 57 1.83 -22.73 -3.80
N LEU A 58 2.36 -21.54 -3.47
CA LEU A 58 2.87 -20.58 -4.45
C LEU A 58 4.22 -20.98 -5.06
N ARG A 59 4.75 -22.17 -4.72
CA ARG A 59 6.04 -22.72 -5.19
C ARG A 59 7.22 -21.78 -4.92
N ASN A 60 7.19 -21.04 -3.80
CA ASN A 60 8.23 -20.09 -3.43
C ASN A 60 8.92 -20.46 -2.11
N ASN A 61 9.97 -21.26 -2.18
CA ASN A 61 10.70 -21.74 -1.00
C ASN A 61 11.94 -20.90 -0.66
N LYS A 62 12.20 -19.81 -1.41
CA LYS A 62 13.44 -19.03 -1.28
C LYS A 62 13.34 -17.87 -0.30
N VAL A 63 12.12 -17.34 -0.13
CA VAL A 63 11.88 -16.16 0.69
C VAL A 63 12.09 -16.49 2.18
N LYS A 64 12.77 -15.58 2.89
CA LYS A 64 12.99 -15.71 4.33
C LYS A 64 11.73 -15.27 5.07
N ILE A 65 11.40 -15.94 6.16
CA ILE A 65 10.24 -15.58 7.01
C ILE A 65 10.78 -15.17 8.38
N GLU A 66 10.39 -14.01 8.84
CA GLU A 66 10.68 -13.53 10.20
C GLU A 66 9.40 -13.08 10.86
N GLU A 67 9.34 -13.21 12.18
CA GLU A 67 8.18 -12.80 12.96
C GLU A 67 8.63 -11.85 14.06
N GLN A 68 7.94 -10.72 14.19
CA GLN A 68 8.29 -9.66 15.12
C GLN A 68 7.04 -9.18 15.86
N GLU A 69 7.25 -8.68 17.08
CA GLU A 69 6.18 -8.07 17.87
C GLU A 69 5.96 -6.62 17.47
N ASN A 70 4.73 -6.15 17.56
CA ASN A 70 4.34 -4.75 17.31
C ASN A 70 4.71 -4.21 15.91
N THR A 71 4.83 -5.09 14.91
CA THR A 71 5.05 -4.70 13.51
C THR A 71 3.81 -4.96 12.65
N ASN A 72 3.77 -4.41 11.45
CA ASN A 72 2.80 -4.87 10.44
C ASN A 72 3.41 -6.03 9.65
N CYS A 73 2.57 -6.85 9.04
CA CYS A 73 3.06 -7.79 8.04
C CYS A 73 3.51 -7.02 6.78
N PHE A 74 4.67 -7.34 6.22
CA PHE A 74 5.12 -6.81 4.93
C PHE A 74 6.20 -7.69 4.30
N TYR A 75 6.22 -7.74 2.98
CA TYR A 75 7.30 -8.31 2.18
C TYR A 75 8.33 -7.24 1.78
N PHE A 76 9.60 -7.54 2.02
CA PHE A 76 10.74 -6.68 1.70
C PHE A 76 11.61 -7.29 0.60
N ILE A 77 11.52 -6.70 -0.60
CA ILE A 77 12.22 -7.16 -1.81
C ILE A 77 13.75 -7.15 -1.68
N ALA A 78 14.33 -6.15 -1.00
CA ALA A 78 15.78 -5.98 -0.95
C ALA A 78 16.49 -7.10 -0.17
N THR A 79 15.80 -7.72 0.80
CA THR A 79 16.33 -8.88 1.54
C THR A 79 15.60 -10.18 1.23
N ASP A 80 14.66 -10.16 0.27
CA ASP A 80 13.73 -11.25 -0.05
C ASP A 80 13.14 -11.89 1.22
N LYS A 81 12.51 -11.06 2.05
CA LYS A 81 12.04 -11.44 3.39
C LYS A 81 10.58 -11.03 3.61
N ILE A 82 9.76 -11.93 4.15
CA ILE A 82 8.44 -11.64 4.69
C ILE A 82 8.58 -11.44 6.20
N ILE A 83 8.19 -10.27 6.68
CA ILE A 83 8.08 -9.98 8.11
C ILE A 83 6.61 -10.12 8.47
N LEU A 84 6.34 -10.94 9.50
CA LEU A 84 5.00 -11.21 10.02
C LEU A 84 4.86 -10.59 11.41
N ASN A 85 3.66 -10.10 11.71
CA ASN A 85 3.27 -9.76 13.06
C ASN A 85 2.89 -11.05 13.82
N LYS A 86 3.26 -11.17 15.10
CA LYS A 86 2.79 -12.24 15.99
C LYS A 86 1.31 -12.16 16.37
N ASP A 87 0.65 -11.02 16.14
CA ASP A 87 -0.75 -10.83 16.52
C ASP A 87 -1.68 -11.78 15.74
N LYS A 88 -2.59 -12.41 16.48
CA LYS A 88 -3.58 -13.40 16.02
C LYS A 88 -5.01 -12.90 16.11
N LYS A 89 -5.19 -11.64 16.47
CA LYS A 89 -6.48 -11.06 16.86
C LYS A 89 -7.56 -11.09 15.77
N TYR A 90 -7.16 -10.93 14.50
CA TYR A 90 -8.09 -10.68 13.40
C TYR A 90 -8.23 -11.87 12.45
N PHE A 91 -9.46 -12.12 11.99
CA PHE A 91 -9.76 -13.14 10.99
C PHE A 91 -9.11 -12.84 9.63
N THR A 92 -8.77 -11.58 9.38
CA THR A 92 -8.05 -11.11 8.20
C THR A 92 -6.61 -11.60 8.13
N ARG A 93 -6.06 -12.18 9.21
CA ARG A 93 -4.63 -12.55 9.27
C ARG A 93 -4.21 -13.51 8.16
N VAL A 94 -5.02 -14.51 7.81
CA VAL A 94 -4.70 -15.49 6.75
C VAL A 94 -4.62 -14.78 5.40
N GLN A 95 -5.59 -13.90 5.11
CA GLN A 95 -5.58 -13.08 3.91
C GLN A 95 -4.39 -12.11 3.87
N THR A 96 -4.03 -11.49 4.99
CA THR A 96 -2.86 -10.61 5.08
C THR A 96 -1.57 -11.38 4.84
N ILE A 97 -1.41 -12.57 5.41
CA ILE A 97 -0.25 -13.43 5.15
C ILE A 97 -0.21 -13.83 3.67
N ALA A 98 -1.34 -14.24 3.10
CA ALA A 98 -1.44 -14.58 1.69
C ALA A 98 -1.03 -13.41 0.78
N HIS A 99 -1.44 -12.19 1.12
CA HIS A 99 -1.07 -10.96 0.40
C HIS A 99 0.46 -10.76 0.37
N GLU A 100 1.14 -10.89 1.51
CA GLU A 100 2.61 -10.77 1.55
C GLU A 100 3.32 -11.93 0.83
N CYS A 101 2.77 -13.14 0.91
CA CYS A 101 3.28 -14.27 0.13
C CYS A 101 3.14 -14.02 -1.38
N ILE A 102 2.06 -13.40 -1.85
CA ILE A 102 1.89 -13.04 -3.27
C ILE A 102 2.89 -11.95 -3.67
N HIS A 103 3.12 -10.94 -2.83
CA HIS A 103 4.18 -9.96 -3.09
C HIS A 103 5.55 -10.61 -3.29
N SER A 104 5.83 -11.72 -2.59
CA SER A 104 7.09 -12.45 -2.77
C SER A 104 7.21 -13.20 -4.11
N THR A 105 6.10 -13.49 -4.79
CA THR A 105 6.06 -14.23 -6.07
C THR A 105 5.80 -13.35 -7.28
N GLN A 106 5.43 -12.10 -7.07
CA GLN A 106 5.28 -11.11 -8.14
C GLN A 106 6.57 -10.90 -8.95
N ASN A 107 6.40 -10.31 -10.14
CA ASN A 107 7.51 -10.06 -11.05
C ASN A 107 8.60 -9.20 -10.38
N LYS A 108 9.77 -9.80 -10.16
CA LYS A 108 10.90 -9.16 -9.47
C LYS A 108 11.38 -7.89 -10.18
N LYS A 109 11.24 -7.79 -11.51
CA LYS A 109 11.57 -6.56 -12.27
C LYS A 109 10.66 -5.40 -11.84
N ILE A 110 9.36 -5.64 -11.71
CA ILE A 110 8.39 -4.61 -11.32
C ILE A 110 8.58 -4.24 -9.84
N LEU A 111 8.82 -5.21 -8.97
CA LEU A 111 9.08 -4.98 -7.54
C LEU A 111 10.34 -4.13 -7.32
N TRP A 112 11.46 -4.48 -7.98
CA TRP A 112 12.70 -3.70 -7.89
C TRP A 112 12.53 -2.30 -8.47
N PHE A 113 11.85 -2.17 -9.62
CA PHE A 113 11.53 -0.87 -10.19
C PHE A 113 10.74 -0.03 -9.18
N ASN A 114 9.64 -0.56 -8.62
CA ASN A 114 8.83 0.14 -7.63
C ASN A 114 9.67 0.59 -6.42
N TYR A 115 10.50 -0.31 -5.87
CA TYR A 115 11.34 -0.02 -4.71
C TYR A 115 12.35 1.10 -5.01
N ILE A 116 13.11 0.99 -6.09
CA ILE A 116 14.11 1.98 -6.48
C ILE A 116 13.44 3.32 -6.81
N PHE A 117 12.40 3.28 -7.64
CA PHE A 117 11.71 4.47 -8.13
C PHE A 117 11.01 5.24 -7.01
N ALA A 118 10.36 4.56 -6.06
CA ALA A 118 9.71 5.20 -4.92
C ALA A 118 10.72 5.95 -4.03
N ASN A 119 11.89 5.35 -3.78
CA ASN A 119 12.96 5.99 -3.01
C ASN A 119 13.60 7.14 -3.78
N LEU A 120 13.89 6.95 -5.07
CA LEU A 120 14.43 8.00 -5.93
C LEU A 120 13.50 9.20 -6.03
N LEU A 121 12.18 8.99 -6.17
CA LEU A 121 11.19 10.06 -6.19
C LEU A 121 11.18 10.88 -4.89
N ASN A 122 11.30 10.22 -3.73
CA ASN A 122 11.38 10.93 -2.44
C ASN A 122 12.66 11.75 -2.32
N ILE A 123 13.81 11.19 -2.70
CA ILE A 123 15.10 11.88 -2.69
C ILE A 123 15.09 13.05 -3.68
N PHE A 124 14.60 12.82 -4.89
CA PHE A 124 14.43 13.86 -5.91
C PHE A 124 13.58 15.00 -5.39
N TRP A 125 12.42 14.70 -4.80
CA TRP A 125 11.55 15.71 -4.19
C TRP A 125 12.25 16.51 -3.08
N LEU A 126 13.04 15.86 -2.23
CA LEU A 126 13.78 16.55 -1.17
C LEU A 126 14.84 17.50 -1.75
N ILE A 127 15.64 17.03 -2.70
CA ILE A 127 16.72 17.81 -3.32
C ILE A 127 16.15 19.05 -4.04
N ILE A 128 15.13 18.88 -4.89
CA ILE A 128 14.54 20.01 -5.62
C ILE A 128 13.88 21.01 -4.67
N THR A 129 13.30 20.54 -3.57
CA THR A 129 12.71 21.41 -2.54
C THR A 129 13.78 22.28 -1.90
N ILE A 130 14.93 21.70 -1.52
CA ILE A 130 16.07 22.43 -0.93
C ILE A 130 16.63 23.45 -1.94
N LEU A 131 16.87 23.03 -3.19
CA LEU A 131 17.39 23.90 -4.24
C LEU A 131 16.46 25.08 -4.55
N THR A 132 15.15 24.85 -4.49
CA THR A 132 14.12 25.90 -4.62
C THR A 132 14.18 26.92 -3.48
N ILE A 133 14.30 26.47 -2.22
CA ILE A 133 14.46 27.38 -1.07
C ILE A 133 15.71 28.26 -1.24
N ILE A 134 16.85 27.65 -1.58
CA ILE A 134 18.13 28.36 -1.78
C ILE A 134 18.03 29.35 -2.95
N GLY A 135 17.10 29.15 -3.88
CA GLY A 135 16.88 30.01 -5.04
C GLY A 135 17.68 29.63 -6.28
N VAL A 136 18.28 28.44 -6.28
CA VAL A 136 18.92 27.88 -7.47
C VAL A 136 17.85 27.52 -8.51
N ILE A 137 16.74 26.94 -8.07
CA ILE A 137 15.59 26.65 -8.92
C ILE A 137 14.60 27.81 -8.77
N THR A 138 14.24 28.43 -9.89
CA THR A 138 13.19 29.48 -9.96
C THR A 138 11.99 29.04 -10.81
N GLN A 139 12.16 28.01 -11.64
CA GLN A 139 11.12 27.47 -12.53
C GLN A 139 10.18 26.50 -11.79
N TYR A 140 9.46 26.99 -10.79
CA TYR A 140 8.65 26.14 -9.91
C TYR A 140 7.57 25.34 -10.64
N ALA A 141 6.94 25.91 -11.66
CA ALA A 141 5.90 25.24 -12.45
C ALA A 141 6.45 24.03 -13.23
N LEU A 142 7.63 24.16 -13.86
CA LEU A 142 8.29 23.07 -14.58
C LEU A 142 8.57 21.89 -13.65
N PHE A 143 9.22 22.15 -12.50
CA PHE A 143 9.53 21.09 -11.54
C PHE A 143 8.26 20.48 -10.93
N SER A 144 7.19 21.25 -10.77
CA SER A 144 5.88 20.71 -10.34
C SER A 144 5.31 19.71 -11.36
N ALA A 145 5.41 20.02 -12.65
CA ALA A 145 4.99 19.11 -13.72
C ALA A 145 5.84 17.83 -13.77
N ILE A 146 7.17 17.95 -13.62
CA ILE A 146 8.09 16.80 -13.54
C ILE A 146 7.72 15.89 -12.37
N ILE A 147 7.54 16.46 -11.17
CA ILE A 147 7.09 15.70 -9.99
C ILE A 147 5.77 14.98 -10.29
N LEU A 148 4.78 15.67 -10.88
CA LEU A 148 3.48 15.08 -11.19
C LEU A 148 3.61 13.86 -12.13
N ILE A 149 4.42 13.95 -13.18
CA ILE A 149 4.68 12.83 -14.08
C ILE A 149 5.28 11.65 -13.31
N CYS A 150 6.27 11.90 -12.46
CA CYS A 150 6.85 10.85 -11.62
C CYS A 150 5.81 10.25 -10.65
N ILE A 151 4.91 11.05 -10.09
CA ILE A 151 3.82 10.57 -9.23
C ILE A 151 2.89 9.63 -10.00
N ILE A 152 2.54 9.96 -11.24
CA ILE A 152 1.69 9.10 -12.09
C ILE A 152 2.36 7.75 -12.33
N VAL A 153 3.65 7.75 -12.73
CA VAL A 153 4.41 6.51 -12.94
C VAL A 153 4.48 5.67 -11.66
N PHE A 154 4.78 6.31 -10.52
CA PHE A 154 4.78 5.64 -9.21
C PHE A 154 3.41 5.02 -8.91
N TYR A 155 2.34 5.79 -9.09
CA TYR A 155 0.99 5.34 -8.78
C TYR A 155 0.56 4.15 -9.63
N VAL A 156 0.79 4.19 -10.95
CA VAL A 156 0.44 3.09 -11.86
C VAL A 156 1.13 1.79 -11.44
N ILE A 157 2.44 1.84 -11.20
CA ILE A 157 3.19 0.63 -10.82
C ILE A 157 2.80 0.13 -9.44
N ARG A 158 2.72 1.02 -8.44
CA ARG A 158 2.42 0.61 -7.06
C ARG A 158 0.98 0.09 -6.93
N SER A 159 0.01 0.77 -7.54
CA SER A 159 -1.39 0.32 -7.51
C SER A 159 -1.56 -1.03 -8.21
N TYR A 160 -0.89 -1.25 -9.34
CA TYR A 160 -0.89 -2.55 -10.01
C TYR A 160 -0.42 -3.68 -9.08
N LEU A 161 0.70 -3.50 -8.38
CA LEU A 161 1.24 -4.50 -7.45
C LEU A 161 0.27 -4.79 -6.29
N GLU A 162 -0.33 -3.75 -5.72
CA GLU A 162 -1.23 -3.85 -4.57
C GLU A 162 -2.57 -4.49 -4.95
N ILE A 163 -3.18 -4.04 -6.05
CA ILE A 163 -4.45 -4.60 -6.55
C ILE A 163 -4.26 -6.07 -6.89
N GLU A 164 -3.19 -6.43 -7.61
CA GLU A 164 -2.90 -7.83 -7.93
C GLU A 164 -2.78 -8.68 -6.66
N ALA A 165 -2.03 -8.23 -5.65
CA ALA A 165 -1.84 -8.95 -4.41
C ALA A 165 -3.15 -9.08 -3.61
N MET A 166 -3.91 -7.99 -3.45
CA MET A 166 -5.19 -7.99 -2.72
C MET A 166 -6.25 -8.88 -3.40
N THR A 167 -6.36 -8.82 -4.73
CA THR A 167 -7.31 -9.66 -5.48
C THR A 167 -6.95 -11.14 -5.36
N LYS A 168 -5.67 -11.50 -5.54
CA LYS A 168 -5.23 -12.90 -5.45
C LYS A 168 -5.24 -13.45 -4.03
N ALA A 169 -4.95 -12.62 -3.02
CA ALA A 169 -4.85 -13.05 -1.62
C ALA A 169 -6.13 -13.70 -1.10
N LYS A 170 -7.30 -13.19 -1.52
CA LYS A 170 -8.60 -13.79 -1.17
C LYS A 170 -8.68 -15.26 -1.59
N TYR A 171 -8.32 -15.56 -2.84
CA TYR A 171 -8.42 -16.91 -3.40
C TYR A 171 -7.43 -17.87 -2.74
N ILE A 172 -6.18 -17.42 -2.53
CA ILE A 172 -5.17 -18.22 -1.84
C ILE A 172 -5.55 -18.49 -0.38
N ALA A 173 -6.12 -17.49 0.30
CA ALA A 173 -6.64 -17.67 1.66
C ALA A 173 -7.82 -18.64 1.67
N LYS A 174 -8.75 -18.54 0.72
CA LYS A 174 -9.86 -19.49 0.57
C LYS A 174 -9.36 -20.93 0.42
N GLU A 175 -8.47 -21.18 -0.54
CA GLU A 175 -7.88 -22.51 -0.76
C GLU A 175 -7.20 -23.07 0.50
N TYR A 176 -6.51 -22.21 1.25
CA TYR A 176 -5.91 -22.61 2.52
C TYR A 176 -6.97 -23.02 3.56
N LEU A 177 -8.06 -22.28 3.69
CA LEU A 177 -9.15 -22.58 4.64
C LEU A 177 -9.86 -23.91 4.29
N GLU A 178 -10.12 -24.14 3.01
CA GLU A 178 -10.79 -25.36 2.51
C GLU A 178 -9.95 -26.61 2.79
N GLU A 179 -8.64 -26.57 2.50
CA GLU A 179 -7.74 -27.69 2.77
C GLU A 179 -7.60 -28.00 4.26
N ASN A 180 -7.71 -26.98 5.10
CA ASN A 180 -7.72 -27.14 6.57
C ASN A 180 -9.12 -27.45 7.12
N GLN A 181 -10.10 -27.74 6.25
CA GLN A 181 -11.46 -28.17 6.60
C GLN A 181 -12.19 -27.20 7.54
N VAL A 182 -11.96 -25.89 7.37
CA VAL A 182 -12.63 -24.85 8.17
C VAL A 182 -14.09 -24.76 7.73
N LYS A 183 -15.02 -24.99 8.67
CA LYS A 183 -16.46 -25.03 8.38
C LYS A 183 -17.03 -23.68 7.95
N GLU A 184 -16.50 -22.60 8.52
CA GLU A 184 -16.94 -21.22 8.28
C GLU A 184 -16.22 -20.55 7.11
N THR A 185 -15.62 -21.33 6.19
CA THR A 185 -14.84 -20.80 5.06
C THR A 185 -15.65 -19.80 4.22
N ASP A 186 -16.89 -20.13 3.86
CA ASP A 186 -17.72 -19.24 3.03
C ASP A 186 -18.02 -17.90 3.72
N GLU A 187 -18.30 -17.93 5.03
CA GLU A 187 -18.55 -16.72 5.83
C GLU A 187 -17.29 -15.85 5.93
N ILE A 188 -16.12 -16.47 6.14
CA ILE A 188 -14.83 -15.76 6.17
C ILE A 188 -14.54 -15.12 4.81
N VAL A 189 -14.79 -15.85 3.71
CA VAL A 189 -14.54 -15.36 2.35
C VAL A 189 -15.48 -14.21 1.99
N GLU A 190 -16.75 -14.27 2.38
CA GLU A 190 -17.69 -13.16 2.18
C GLU A 190 -17.20 -11.87 2.88
N GLU A 191 -16.71 -11.98 4.11
CA GLU A 191 -16.12 -10.85 4.82
C GLU A 191 -14.81 -10.37 4.18
N TYR A 192 -13.99 -11.26 3.60
CA TYR A 192 -12.84 -10.85 2.77
C TYR A 192 -13.24 -10.06 1.53
N GLU A 193 -14.39 -10.37 0.92
CA GLU A 193 -14.91 -9.61 -0.24
C GLU A 193 -15.34 -8.21 0.16
N LYS A 194 -16.11 -8.08 1.25
CA LYS A 194 -16.49 -6.78 1.82
C LYS A 194 -15.26 -5.96 2.18
N LEU A 195 -14.26 -6.59 2.79
CA LEU A 195 -13.00 -5.95 3.14
C LEU A 195 -12.23 -5.50 1.90
N ASN A 196 -12.15 -6.33 0.86
CA ASN A 196 -11.42 -6.00 -0.36
C ASN A 196 -12.07 -4.85 -1.14
N ASP A 197 -13.40 -4.79 -1.24
CA ASP A 197 -14.10 -3.70 -1.94
C ASP A 197 -13.75 -2.32 -1.33
N VAL A 198 -13.73 -2.25 0.00
CA VAL A 198 -13.39 -1.03 0.74
C VAL A 198 -11.87 -0.81 0.80
N GLY A 199 -11.11 -1.88 1.00
CA GLY A 199 -9.66 -1.87 1.18
C GLY A 199 -8.89 -1.47 -0.07
N ILE A 200 -9.32 -1.93 -1.26
CA ILE A 200 -8.68 -1.56 -2.53
C ILE A 200 -8.87 -0.07 -2.79
N LYS A 201 -10.10 0.46 -2.64
CA LYS A 201 -10.40 1.90 -2.80
C LYS A 201 -9.55 2.74 -1.86
N TYR A 202 -9.51 2.37 -0.58
CA TYR A 202 -8.69 3.05 0.43
C TYR A 202 -7.19 3.03 0.09
N THR A 203 -6.67 1.87 -0.34
CA THR A 203 -5.25 1.70 -0.67
C THR A 203 -4.86 2.57 -1.86
N CYS A 204 -5.65 2.55 -2.94
CA CYS A 204 -5.46 3.42 -4.10
C CYS A 204 -5.47 4.90 -3.69
N TYR A 205 -6.47 5.35 -2.92
CA TYR A 205 -6.54 6.72 -2.41
C TYR A 205 -5.31 7.10 -1.58
N LYS A 206 -4.92 6.24 -0.63
CA LYS A 206 -3.78 6.48 0.27
C LYS A 206 -2.47 6.62 -0.52
N LEU A 207 -2.26 5.77 -1.52
CA LEU A 207 -1.05 5.79 -2.36
C LEU A 207 -0.93 7.10 -3.12
N ILE A 208 -1.96 7.50 -3.87
CA ILE A 208 -1.92 8.73 -4.69
C ILE A 208 -1.89 9.98 -3.81
N SER A 209 -2.75 10.06 -2.79
CA SER A 209 -2.85 11.25 -1.94
C SER A 209 -1.54 11.52 -1.21
N SER A 210 -0.84 10.48 -0.71
CA SER A 210 0.45 10.63 -0.04
C SER A 210 1.48 11.36 -0.90
N LYS A 211 1.48 11.14 -2.22
CA LYS A 211 2.39 11.78 -3.16
C LYS A 211 1.88 13.15 -3.62
N LEU A 212 0.58 13.30 -3.82
CA LEU A 212 -0.01 14.62 -4.13
C LEU A 212 0.19 15.62 -2.99
N TYR A 213 0.23 15.19 -1.72
CA TYR A 213 0.60 16.07 -0.62
C TYR A 213 2.03 16.61 -0.73
N LEU A 214 2.99 15.79 -1.17
CA LEU A 214 4.37 16.26 -1.43
C LEU A 214 4.38 17.32 -2.56
N LEU A 215 3.61 17.09 -3.63
CA LEU A 215 3.46 18.07 -4.70
C LEU A 215 2.79 19.37 -4.21
N ALA A 216 1.77 19.27 -3.36
CA ALA A 216 1.10 20.42 -2.76
C ALA A 216 2.07 21.24 -1.90
N ILE A 217 2.91 20.59 -1.10
CA ILE A 217 3.95 21.25 -0.30
C ILE A 217 4.97 21.97 -1.19
N TYR A 218 5.45 21.31 -2.25
CA TYR A 218 6.40 21.94 -3.17
C TYR A 218 5.80 23.16 -3.88
N THR A 219 4.56 23.04 -4.36
CA THR A 219 3.88 24.11 -5.12
C THR A 219 3.52 25.31 -4.25
N ILE A 220 3.07 25.11 -3.01
CA ILE A 220 2.80 26.22 -2.08
C ILE A 220 4.09 26.97 -1.70
N MET A 221 5.20 26.25 -1.52
CA MET A 221 6.50 26.89 -1.29
C MET A 221 6.92 27.77 -2.47
N GLY A 222 6.77 27.28 -3.70
CA GLY A 222 7.01 28.08 -4.90
C GLY A 222 6.12 29.32 -4.99
N CYS A 223 4.87 29.25 -4.51
CA CYS A 223 3.98 30.41 -4.43
C CYS A 223 4.50 31.46 -3.44
N ILE A 224 4.93 31.03 -2.25
CA ILE A 224 5.47 31.91 -1.20
C ILE A 224 6.75 32.59 -1.70
N LEU A 225 7.67 31.82 -2.29
CA LEU A 225 8.94 32.35 -2.77
C LEU A 225 8.76 33.34 -3.94
N ASN A 226 7.77 33.13 -4.81
CA ASN A 226 7.38 34.09 -5.85
C ASN A 226 6.81 35.41 -5.31
N PHE A 227 6.36 35.43 -4.05
CA PHE A 227 5.80 36.63 -3.43
C PHE A 227 6.85 37.39 -2.60
N ILE A 228 7.86 36.69 -2.07
CA ILE A 228 8.91 37.25 -1.23
C ILE A 228 10.11 37.76 -2.05
N ARG A 229 10.42 37.12 -3.18
CA ARG A 229 11.49 37.52 -4.10
C ARG A 229 10.93 38.27 -5.29
#